data_AF-B5XAJ0-F1
#
_entry.id   AF-B5XAJ0-F1
#
_cell.length_a   1.000
_cell.length_b   1.000
_cell.length_c   1.000
_cell.angle_alpha   90.00
_cell.angle_beta   90.00
_cell.angle_gamma   90.00
#
_symmetry.space_group_name_H-M   'P 1'
#
loop_
_entity.id
_entity.type
_entity.pdbx_description
1 polymer ?
#
loop_
_entity_poly.entity_id
_entity_poly.type
_entity_poly.pdbx_seq_one_letter_code
_entity_poly.pdbx_strand_id
1 'polypeptide(L)'
;MRLCLLFVVTLLSLAPAVRGGDKKKLQIGIKKRVDNCPIKSRKGDVLNMHYTGKLEDGTEFDSSIPRNQPFTFTLGTGQVIKGWDQGLLGMCEGEKRKLVIPSELGEDMETEV
;
A
#
# COMPACT_ATOMS: atom_id res chain seq x y z
N MET A 1 -43.77 -21.59 53.52
CA MET A 1 -43.56 -22.66 52.52
C MET A 1 -43.18 -22.00 51.20
N ARG A 2 -41.89 -22.08 50.80
CA ARG A 2 -41.26 -21.69 49.51
C ARG A 2 -41.33 -20.18 49.15
N LEU A 3 -40.27 -19.37 49.22
CA LEU A 3 -38.91 -19.45 48.66
C LEU A 3 -38.89 -19.73 47.14
N CYS A 4 -38.75 -18.67 46.35
CA CYS A 4 -37.97 -18.67 45.10
C CYS A 4 -37.52 -17.23 44.79
N LEU A 5 -36.29 -16.93 45.19
CA LEU A 5 -35.41 -16.07 44.42
C LEU A 5 -35.45 -16.53 42.96
N LEU A 6 -35.36 -15.59 42.01
CA LEU A 6 -34.27 -15.56 41.04
C LEU A 6 -34.29 -14.22 40.32
N PHE A 7 -33.29 -13.42 40.68
CA PHE A 7 -32.77 -12.30 39.90
C PHE A 7 -32.61 -12.74 38.44
N VAL A 8 -33.40 -12.17 37.52
CA VAL A 8 -33.00 -12.11 36.12
C VAL A 8 -32.52 -10.70 35.87
N VAL A 9 -31.33 -10.40 36.39
CA VAL A 9 -30.50 -9.34 35.84
C VAL A 9 -30.13 -9.85 34.45
N THR A 10 -30.91 -9.48 33.45
CA THR A 10 -30.46 -9.55 32.07
C THR A 10 -29.23 -8.68 32.00
N LEU A 11 -28.07 -9.31 32.11
CA LEU A 11 -26.78 -8.73 31.80
C LEU A 11 -26.90 -8.29 30.34
N LEU A 12 -27.26 -7.02 30.13
CA LEU A 12 -27.17 -6.38 28.84
C LEU A 12 -25.67 -6.30 28.58
N SER A 13 -25.14 -7.36 27.98
CA SER A 13 -23.76 -7.43 27.55
C SER A 13 -23.59 -6.32 26.52
N LEU A 14 -23.10 -5.16 26.97
CA LEU A 14 -22.42 -4.21 26.11
C LEU A 14 -21.19 -4.96 25.59
N ALA A 15 -21.36 -5.69 24.49
CA ALA A 15 -20.22 -6.07 23.69
C ALA A 15 -19.56 -4.74 23.28
N PRO A 16 -18.28 -4.51 23.60
CA PRO A 16 -17.59 -3.38 23.03
C PRO A 16 -17.65 -3.59 21.52
N ALA A 17 -18.34 -2.68 20.81
CA ALA A 17 -18.25 -2.59 19.38
C ALA A 17 -16.78 -2.31 19.08
N VAL A 18 -16.03 -3.36 18.74
CA VAL A 18 -14.71 -3.22 18.11
C VAL A 18 -14.99 -2.44 16.84
N ARG A 19 -14.73 -1.13 16.89
CA ARG A 19 -14.65 -0.27 15.71
C ARG A 19 -13.55 -0.89 14.87
N GLY A 20 -13.94 -1.65 13.85
CA GLY A 20 -13.03 -2.02 12.79
C GLY A 20 -12.48 -0.73 12.22
N GLY A 21 -11.21 -0.44 12.51
CA GLY A 21 -10.53 0.70 11.92
C GLY A 21 -10.60 0.56 10.41
N ASP A 22 -10.96 1.65 9.72
CA ASP A 22 -10.98 1.70 8.26
C ASP A 22 -9.58 1.33 7.75
N LYS A 23 -9.46 0.13 7.15
CA LYS A 23 -8.19 -0.33 6.57
C LYS A 23 -7.81 0.62 5.44
N LYS A 24 -6.68 1.31 5.58
CA LYS A 24 -6.12 2.15 4.53
C LYS A 24 -5.89 1.27 3.28
N LYS A 25 -6.23 1.78 2.10
CA LYS A 25 -6.03 1.07 0.82
C LYS A 25 -4.87 1.68 0.06
N LEU A 26 -4.21 0.88 -0.78
CA LEU A 26 -3.22 1.36 -1.74
C LEU A 26 -3.84 2.43 -2.65
N GLN A 27 -3.22 3.60 -2.71
CA GLN A 27 -3.63 4.67 -3.62
C GLN A 27 -2.58 4.85 -4.71
N ILE A 28 -3.02 4.95 -5.95
CA ILE A 28 -2.15 5.05 -7.12
C ILE A 28 -2.49 6.34 -7.86
N GLY A 29 -1.59 7.32 -7.82
CA GLY A 29 -1.69 8.56 -8.57
C GLY A 29 -0.72 8.58 -9.73
N ILE A 30 -1.17 8.92 -10.94
CA ILE A 30 -0.28 9.03 -12.11
C ILE A 30 0.22 10.48 -12.20
N LYS A 31 1.53 10.67 -12.06
CA LYS A 31 2.22 11.97 -12.04
C LYS A 31 2.65 12.41 -13.45
N LYS A 32 2.99 11.46 -14.30
CA LYS A 32 3.32 11.71 -15.72
C LYS A 32 2.72 10.59 -16.54
N ARG A 33 1.86 10.93 -17.51
CA ARG A 33 1.31 9.99 -18.48
C ARG A 33 2.21 9.89 -19.71
N VAL A 34 2.06 8.80 -20.45
CA VAL A 34 2.73 8.56 -21.73
C VAL A 34 1.63 8.27 -22.76
N ASP A 35 1.61 9.06 -23.84
CA ASP A 35 0.51 9.04 -24.81
C ASP A 35 0.52 7.76 -25.68
N ASN A 36 1.71 7.29 -26.05
CA ASN A 36 1.90 6.05 -26.79
C ASN A 36 2.51 4.97 -25.89
N CYS A 37 1.71 3.96 -25.57
CA CYS A 37 2.08 2.89 -24.64
C CYS A 37 1.83 1.51 -25.26
N PRO A 38 2.72 1.05 -26.15
CA PRO A 38 2.55 -0.23 -26.84
C PRO A 38 2.77 -1.42 -25.88
N ILE A 39 3.56 -1.22 -24.83
CA ILE A 39 3.89 -2.24 -23.84
C ILE A 39 3.53 -1.70 -22.46
N LYS A 40 2.79 -2.52 -21.70
CA LYS A 40 2.44 -2.24 -20.31
C LYS A 40 3.08 -3.30 -19.42
N SER A 41 3.59 -2.87 -18.27
CA SER A 41 4.15 -3.77 -17.28
C SER A 41 3.10 -4.80 -16.82
N ARG A 42 3.55 -6.03 -16.66
CA ARG A 42 2.77 -7.16 -16.16
C ARG A 42 3.61 -8.00 -15.22
N LYS A 43 2.93 -8.89 -14.48
CA LYS A 43 3.60 -9.83 -13.57
C LYS A 43 4.65 -10.65 -14.33
N GLY A 44 5.86 -10.71 -13.76
CA GLY A 44 7.02 -11.40 -14.33
C GLY A 44 7.94 -10.50 -15.15
N ASP A 45 7.53 -9.28 -15.51
CA ASP A 45 8.42 -8.34 -16.18
C ASP A 45 9.52 -7.85 -15.22
N VAL A 46 10.71 -7.62 -15.77
CA VAL A 46 11.79 -6.95 -15.05
C VAL A 46 11.65 -5.45 -15.26
N LEU A 47 11.48 -4.71 -14.17
CA LEU A 47 11.43 -3.26 -14.20
C LEU A 47 12.73 -2.67 -13.68
N ASN A 48 13.16 -1.57 -14.30
CA ASN A 48 14.29 -0.77 -13.87
C ASN A 48 13.79 0.67 -13.69
N MET A 49 13.80 1.19 -12.46
CA MET A 49 13.19 2.49 -12.16
C MET A 49 13.94 3.28 -11.12
N HIS A 50 13.83 4.59 -11.24
CA HIS A 50 14.13 5.47 -10.14
C HIS A 50 12.93 5.60 -9.21
N TYR A 51 13.21 5.81 -7.93
CA TYR A 51 12.23 6.10 -6.90
C TYR A 51 12.76 7.10 -5.89
N THR A 52 11.82 7.73 -5.19
CA THR A 52 12.00 8.42 -3.91
C THR A 52 10.91 7.95 -2.94
N GLY A 53 11.32 7.44 -1.78
CA GLY A 53 10.44 6.99 -0.71
C GLY A 53 10.42 7.95 0.48
N LYS A 54 9.23 8.26 0.99
CA LYS A 54 8.99 9.16 2.11
C LYS A 54 8.03 8.55 3.12
N LEU A 55 8.21 8.87 4.39
CA LEU A 55 7.25 8.56 5.46
C LEU A 55 6.03 9.49 5.38
N GLU A 56 4.96 9.21 6.13
CA GLU A 56 3.75 10.05 6.17
C GLU A 56 4.02 11.50 6.62
N ASP A 57 5.07 11.72 7.41
CA ASP A 57 5.50 13.05 7.85
C ASP A 57 6.30 13.82 6.77
N GLY A 58 6.53 13.20 5.61
CA GLY A 58 7.28 13.75 4.48
C GLY A 58 8.79 13.53 4.54
N THR A 59 9.31 12.89 5.60
CA THR A 59 10.72 12.55 5.74
C THR A 59 11.11 11.55 4.66
N GLU A 60 12.06 11.92 3.80
CA GLU A 60 12.66 11.00 2.84
C GLU A 60 13.52 9.97 3.56
N PHE A 61 13.22 8.69 3.37
CA PHE A 61 14.02 7.60 3.95
C PHE A 61 15.01 7.01 2.94
N ASP A 62 14.69 7.07 1.64
CA ASP A 62 15.59 6.63 0.57
C ASP A 62 15.21 7.23 -0.79
N SER A 63 16.21 7.47 -1.63
CA SER A 63 16.04 7.85 -3.04
C SER A 63 17.18 7.32 -3.90
N SER A 64 16.81 6.74 -5.03
CA SER A 64 17.76 6.30 -6.07
C SER A 64 18.31 7.44 -6.93
N ILE A 65 17.62 8.60 -6.97
CA ILE A 65 17.94 9.71 -7.88
C ILE A 65 19.31 10.32 -7.57
N PRO A 66 19.66 10.67 -6.30
CA PRO A 66 20.97 11.24 -5.98
C PRO A 66 22.13 10.29 -6.29
N ARG A 67 21.89 8.97 -6.22
CA ARG A 67 22.89 7.95 -6.55
C ARG A 67 23.02 7.68 -8.05
N ASN A 68 22.09 8.19 -8.86
CA ASN A 68 21.98 7.90 -10.29
C ASN A 68 22.04 6.39 -10.61
N GLN A 69 21.52 5.57 -9.70
CA GLN A 69 21.50 4.11 -9.82
C GLN A 69 20.05 3.63 -9.64
N PRO A 70 19.35 3.31 -10.73
CA PRO A 70 17.98 2.83 -10.65
C PRO A 70 17.93 1.43 -10.03
N PHE A 71 16.79 1.09 -9.46
CA PHE A 71 16.56 -0.20 -8.82
C PHE A 71 15.86 -1.15 -9.78
N THR A 72 16.40 -2.37 -9.87
CA THR A 72 15.90 -3.42 -10.76
C THR A 72 15.28 -4.55 -9.96
N PHE A 73 14.07 -4.96 -10.33
CA PHE A 73 13.35 -6.05 -9.69
C PHE A 73 12.35 -6.70 -10.65
N THR A 74 11.84 -7.88 -10.29
CA THR A 74 10.83 -8.61 -11.07
C THR A 74 9.44 -8.36 -10.50
N LEU A 75 8.56 -7.75 -11.29
CA LEU A 75 7.25 -7.29 -10.84
C LEU A 75 6.30 -8.45 -10.50
N GLY A 76 5.59 -8.35 -9.37
CA GLY A 76 4.52 -9.27 -9.00
C GLY A 76 5.01 -10.64 -8.52
N THR A 77 6.27 -10.72 -8.10
CA THR A 77 6.94 -11.94 -7.66
C THR A 77 7.26 -11.96 -6.16
N GLY A 78 6.94 -10.89 -5.43
CA GLY A 78 7.28 -10.72 -4.01
C GLY A 78 8.73 -10.30 -3.77
N GLN A 79 9.46 -9.85 -4.79
CA GLN A 79 10.82 -9.30 -4.63
C GLN A 79 10.83 -7.91 -4.00
N VAL A 80 9.70 -7.21 -4.03
CA VAL A 80 9.50 -5.88 -3.44
C VAL A 80 8.26 -5.91 -2.53
N ILE A 81 8.06 -4.83 -1.79
CA ILE A 81 6.86 -4.65 -0.96
C ILE A 81 5.57 -4.82 -1.79
N LYS A 82 4.52 -5.34 -1.15
CA LYS A 82 3.24 -5.66 -1.82
C LYS A 82 2.62 -4.44 -2.51
N GLY A 83 2.80 -3.25 -1.93
CA GLY A 83 2.34 -2.00 -2.53
C GLY A 83 2.93 -1.73 -3.91
N TRP A 84 4.20 -2.06 -4.14
CA TRP A 84 4.85 -1.95 -5.44
C TRP A 84 4.39 -3.05 -6.40
N ASP A 85 4.36 -4.30 -5.92
CA ASP A 85 3.89 -5.44 -6.71
C ASP A 85 2.47 -5.24 -7.27
N GLN A 86 1.61 -4.53 -6.52
CA GLN A 86 0.26 -4.18 -6.95
C GLN A 86 0.21 -2.84 -7.71
N GLY A 87 0.94 -1.83 -7.25
CA GLY A 87 0.82 -0.45 -7.71
C GLY A 87 1.48 -0.17 -9.06
N LEU A 88 2.41 -1.03 -9.47
CA LEU A 88 3.25 -0.84 -10.66
C LEU A 88 2.78 -1.67 -11.86
N LEU A 89 1.69 -2.42 -11.73
CA LEU A 89 1.06 -3.12 -12.85
C LEU A 89 0.47 -2.12 -13.85
N GLY A 90 0.55 -2.46 -15.14
CA GLY A 90 -0.03 -1.65 -16.21
C GLY A 90 0.64 -0.29 -16.42
N MET A 91 1.89 -0.12 -15.97
CA MET A 91 2.69 1.07 -16.23
C MET A 91 3.27 1.06 -17.64
N CYS A 92 3.38 2.25 -18.22
CA CYS A 92 4.11 2.48 -19.45
C CYS A 92 5.56 2.88 -19.14
N GLU A 93 6.48 2.55 -20.04
CA GLU A 93 7.85 3.05 -19.95
C GLU A 93 7.86 4.59 -19.98
N GLY A 94 8.52 5.21 -19.00
CA GLY A 94 8.58 6.67 -18.85
C GLY A 94 7.37 7.32 -18.17
N GLU A 95 6.37 6.54 -17.76
CA GLU A 95 5.29 6.95 -16.84
C GLU A 95 5.87 7.20 -15.44
N LYS A 96 5.27 8.13 -14.70
CA LYS A 96 5.58 8.34 -13.28
C LYS A 96 4.35 8.16 -12.43
N ARG A 97 4.50 7.53 -11.25
CA ARG A 97 3.42 7.31 -10.28
C ARG A 97 3.82 7.76 -8.89
N LYS A 98 2.82 8.16 -8.12
CA LYS A 98 2.87 8.33 -6.67
C LYS A 98 2.02 7.23 -6.06
N LEU A 99 2.62 6.39 -5.23
CA LEU A 99 1.94 5.35 -4.48
C LEU A 99 1.85 5.78 -3.01
N VAL A 100 0.64 5.75 -2.44
CA VAL A 100 0.45 5.83 -0.99
C VAL A 100 0.16 4.42 -0.51
N ILE A 101 1.12 3.85 0.21
CA ILE A 101 1.15 2.44 0.58
C ILE A 101 0.74 2.36 2.06
N PRO A 102 -0.33 1.62 2.39
CA PRO A 102 -0.69 1.37 3.78
C PRO A 102 0.22 0.29 4.38
N SER A 103 0.38 0.32 5.70
CA SER A 103 1.21 -0.63 6.46
C SER A 103 0.94 -2.10 6.15
N GLU A 104 -0.29 -2.51 5.83
CA GLU A 104 -0.59 -3.90 5.47
C GLU A 104 0.08 -4.37 4.16
N LEU A 105 0.54 -3.43 3.34
CA LEU A 105 1.19 -3.67 2.05
C LEU A 105 2.67 -3.27 2.03
N GLY A 106 3.21 -2.85 3.16
CA GLY A 106 4.60 -2.43 3.32
C GLY A 106 4.75 -1.74 4.67
N GLU A 107 4.77 -0.42 4.63
CA GLU A 107 4.77 0.49 5.77
C GLU A 107 3.87 1.67 5.40
N ASP A 108 3.39 2.45 6.37
CA ASP A 108 2.65 3.69 6.09
C ASP A 108 3.61 4.71 5.45
N MET A 109 3.64 4.75 4.11
CA MET A 109 4.61 5.52 3.35
C MET A 109 4.10 5.97 1.98
N GLU A 110 4.84 6.89 1.39
CA GLU A 110 4.66 7.37 0.03
C GLU A 110 5.90 7.04 -0.82
N THR A 111 5.69 6.57 -2.05
CA THR A 111 6.79 6.42 -3.02
C THR A 111 6.42 7.06 -4.35
N GLU A 112 7.29 7.94 -4.85
CA GLU A 112 7.24 8.39 -6.24
C GLU A 112 8.22 7.57 -7.09
N VAL A 113 7.72 7.00 -8.19
CA VAL A 113 8.45 6.19 -9.18
C VAL A 113 8.29 6.77 -10.59
#